data_AF-A0A533Z819-F1
#
_entry.id   AF-A0A533Z819-F1
#
_cell.length_a   1.000
_cell.length_b   1.000
_cell.length_c   1.000
_cell.angle_alpha   90.00
_cell.angle_beta   90.00
_cell.angle_gamma   90.00
#
_symmetry.space_group_name_H-M   'P 1'
#
loop_
_entity.id
_entity.type
_entity.pdbx_description
1 polymer ?
#
loop_
_entity_poly.entity_id
_entity_poly.type
_entity_poly.pdbx_seq_one_letter_code
_entity_poly.pdbx_strand_id
1 'polypeptide(L)'
;MLTRGRWLIGILIALPIQISSAPAVGESRDRLPELRTEERFLASSESPDEADAARGEVLKSLPAQGGYTVIPLPAFSYARNESYWIGGLVPILRSSSKEEVEDIFAPQYLHNRFVGETFTLNYYGYRSETIQYRAIASYSTIVERNFELAYKDTGVGGGRYILAGEGTWFKNGFARFFGIGNQTPEQNETNYTLRSTRVKVSGGINLGESTSVLFTERYTDVRVDRGVIPTLPQIRSLFPSILGIERAVCRSLHGAQSKSRPSCSGQVGTLFARRPPIHCAWLGPDGVRGPVSH
;
A
#
# COMPACT_ATOMS: atom_id res chain seq x y z
N MET A 1 -11.40 71.94 -14.41
CA MET A 1 -11.07 71.30 -13.12
C MET A 1 -11.77 69.95 -13.07
N LEU A 2 -11.02 68.87 -13.36
CA LEU A 2 -11.55 67.50 -13.40
C LEU A 2 -11.65 66.93 -11.97
N THR A 3 -12.86 66.57 -11.57
CA THR A 3 -13.13 65.83 -10.33
C THR A 3 -12.96 64.33 -10.53
N ARG A 4 -12.07 63.77 -9.71
CA ARG A 4 -11.82 62.34 -9.46
C ARG A 4 -13.02 61.68 -8.77
N GLY A 5 -13.17 60.36 -8.89
CA GLY A 5 -13.72 59.58 -7.77
C GLY A 5 -14.38 58.23 -8.04
N ARG A 6 -13.57 57.23 -8.40
CA ARG A 6 -13.61 55.81 -7.98
C ARG A 6 -14.97 55.12 -7.73
N TRP A 7 -15.23 54.11 -8.57
CA TRP A 7 -16.09 52.96 -8.33
C TRP A 7 -15.55 52.07 -7.20
N LEU A 8 -16.41 51.68 -6.26
CA LEU A 8 -16.19 50.61 -5.28
C LEU A 8 -17.22 49.50 -5.56
N ILE A 9 -16.77 48.38 -6.10
CA ILE A 9 -17.53 47.12 -6.15
C ILE A 9 -17.13 46.34 -4.89
N GLY A 10 -18.04 46.29 -3.92
CA GLY A 10 -17.94 45.40 -2.77
C GLY A 10 -18.48 44.02 -3.15
N ILE A 11 -17.60 43.02 -3.20
CA ILE A 11 -17.99 41.61 -3.30
C ILE A 11 -18.14 41.08 -1.87
N LEU A 12 -19.39 40.82 -1.46
CA LEU A 12 -19.70 39.94 -0.34
C LEU A 12 -19.37 38.50 -0.77
N ILE A 13 -18.37 37.88 -0.15
CA ILE A 13 -18.19 36.43 -0.20
C ILE A 13 -18.80 35.87 1.09
N ALA A 14 -19.98 35.27 0.96
CA ALA A 14 -20.56 34.41 1.97
C ALA A 14 -19.72 33.11 2.03
N LEU A 15 -19.02 32.89 3.15
CA LEU A 15 -18.43 31.61 3.50
C LEU A 15 -19.48 30.79 4.28
N PRO A 16 -19.85 29.57 3.85
CA PRO A 16 -20.59 28.67 4.71
C PRO A 16 -19.65 28.12 5.79
N ILE A 17 -19.83 28.61 7.01
CA ILE A 17 -19.40 27.95 8.24
C ILE A 17 -20.31 26.72 8.41
N GLN A 18 -19.77 25.50 8.26
CA GLN A 18 -20.42 24.32 8.79
C GLN A 18 -19.76 23.91 10.11
N ILE A 19 -20.48 24.23 11.19
CA ILE A 19 -20.36 23.61 12.51
C ILE A 19 -21.06 22.26 12.39
N SER A 20 -20.33 21.15 12.55
CA SER A 20 -20.94 19.83 12.76
C SER A 20 -20.92 19.53 14.24
N SER A 21 -22.12 19.46 14.83
CA SER A 21 -22.38 19.03 16.19
C SER A 21 -22.30 17.51 16.29
N ALA A 22 -21.42 17.02 17.16
CA ALA A 22 -21.45 15.63 17.62
C ALA A 22 -22.68 15.43 18.53
N PRO A 23 -23.46 14.35 18.39
CA PRO A 23 -24.43 14.00 19.42
C PRO A 23 -23.71 13.38 20.62
N ALA A 24 -24.00 13.94 21.80
CA ALA A 24 -23.71 13.30 23.08
C ALA A 24 -24.66 12.12 23.29
N VAL A 25 -24.14 10.94 23.61
CA VAL A 25 -24.93 9.80 24.12
C VAL A 25 -24.19 9.14 25.28
N GLY A 26 -24.70 9.42 26.48
CA GLY A 26 -25.23 8.44 27.42
C GLY A 26 -24.36 7.25 27.82
N GLU A 27 -23.81 7.35 29.02
CA GLU A 27 -23.24 6.28 29.86
C GLU A 27 -24.26 5.16 30.15
N SER A 28 -23.88 3.90 29.95
CA SER A 28 -24.46 2.76 30.67
C SER A 28 -23.40 1.67 30.89
N ARG A 29 -23.07 1.47 32.17
CA ARG A 29 -22.24 0.41 32.73
C ARG A 29 -23.05 -0.89 32.81
N ASP A 30 -22.51 -2.01 32.32
CA ASP A 30 -22.07 -3.16 33.15
C ASP A 30 -21.77 -4.44 32.34
N ARG A 31 -20.55 -4.97 32.56
CA ARG A 31 -20.05 -6.37 32.50
C ARG A 31 -20.13 -7.15 31.16
N LEU A 32 -19.05 -7.73 30.62
CA LEU A 32 -18.07 -8.68 31.18
C LEU A 32 -16.72 -8.63 30.39
N PRO A 33 -15.65 -9.30 30.89
CA PRO A 33 -14.25 -8.96 30.60
C PRO A 33 -13.60 -9.91 29.60
N GLU A 34 -13.00 -9.39 28.54
CA GLU A 34 -11.83 -9.92 27.84
C GLU A 34 -11.53 -8.97 26.68
N LEU A 35 -10.29 -8.96 26.18
CA LEU A 35 -9.70 -7.94 25.28
C LEU A 35 -9.03 -6.77 26.01
N ARG A 36 -8.13 -7.10 26.95
CA ARG A 36 -7.08 -6.15 27.39
C ARG A 36 -5.66 -6.69 27.22
N THR A 37 -5.51 -7.76 26.43
CA THR A 37 -4.20 -8.40 26.20
C THR A 37 -3.51 -7.88 24.93
N GLU A 38 -4.23 -7.28 23.99
CA GLU A 38 -3.63 -6.76 22.74
C GLU A 38 -3.07 -5.33 22.85
N GLU A 39 -3.53 -4.52 23.80
CA GLU A 39 -3.01 -3.15 23.97
C GLU A 39 -1.74 -3.06 24.82
N ARG A 40 -1.30 -4.15 25.47
CA ARG A 40 -0.01 -4.17 26.20
C ARG A 40 1.20 -4.43 25.31
N PHE A 41 1.02 -4.91 24.07
CA PHE A 41 2.14 -5.16 23.17
C PHE A 41 2.58 -3.92 22.38
N LEU A 42 1.75 -2.88 22.35
CA LEU A 42 2.04 -1.62 21.64
C LEU A 42 2.41 -0.46 22.58
N ALA A 43 2.53 -0.73 23.88
CA ALA A 43 2.98 0.21 24.90
C ALA A 43 4.28 -0.24 25.59
N SER A 44 5.09 -1.09 24.94
CA SER A 44 6.51 -1.18 25.29
C SER A 44 7.19 0.00 24.62
N SER A 45 7.58 0.97 25.44
CA SER A 45 8.38 2.13 25.07
C SER A 45 9.80 1.69 24.72
N GLU A 46 9.98 0.93 23.65
CA GLU A 46 11.28 0.87 22.97
C GLU A 46 11.29 2.03 21.98
N SER A 47 12.22 2.95 22.22
CA SER A 47 12.44 4.08 21.32
C SER A 47 12.66 3.58 19.88
N PRO A 48 12.30 4.36 18.83
CA PRO A 48 12.55 3.98 17.44
C PRO A 48 14.01 3.58 17.19
N ASP A 49 14.94 4.19 17.93
CA ASP A 49 16.37 3.93 17.87
C ASP A 49 16.75 2.57 18.48
N GLU A 50 16.01 2.09 19.49
CA GLU A 50 16.25 0.80 20.16
C GLU A 50 15.68 -0.37 19.37
N ALA A 51 14.54 -0.19 18.70
CA ALA A 51 14.00 -1.20 17.78
C ALA A 51 14.86 -1.36 16.51
N ASP A 52 15.41 -0.26 15.99
CA ASP A 52 16.35 -0.31 14.86
C ASP A 52 17.75 -0.78 15.28
N ALA A 53 18.20 -0.47 16.51
CA ALA A 53 19.42 -1.04 17.09
C ALA A 53 19.28 -2.54 17.38
N ALA A 54 18.15 -2.99 17.93
CA ALA A 54 17.86 -4.40 18.19
C ALA A 54 17.77 -5.19 16.88
N ARG A 55 17.15 -4.62 15.83
CA ARG A 55 17.21 -5.18 14.47
C ARG A 55 18.65 -5.25 13.96
N GLY A 56 19.45 -4.20 14.18
CA GLY A 56 20.86 -4.16 13.82
C GLY A 56 21.71 -5.20 14.55
N GLU A 57 21.47 -5.45 15.84
CA GLU A 57 22.17 -6.46 16.64
C GLU A 57 21.74 -7.89 16.31
N VAL A 58 20.45 -8.12 16.08
CA VAL A 58 19.95 -9.42 15.62
C VAL A 58 20.55 -9.75 14.25
N LEU A 59 20.72 -8.77 13.37
CA LEU A 59 21.40 -8.96 12.08
C LEU A 59 22.91 -9.22 12.24
N LYS A 60 23.57 -8.63 13.24
CA LYS A 60 25.00 -8.83 13.55
C LYS A 60 25.31 -10.14 14.26
N SER A 61 24.34 -10.72 14.98
CA SER A 61 24.51 -11.99 15.71
C SER A 61 24.24 -13.22 14.85
N LEU A 62 23.70 -13.04 13.64
CA LEU A 62 23.68 -14.10 12.64
C LEU A 62 25.13 -14.37 12.18
N PRO A 63 25.57 -15.63 12.12
CA PRO A 63 26.94 -15.96 11.74
C PRO A 63 27.17 -15.60 10.28
N ALA A 64 27.62 -14.37 10.02
CA ALA A 64 27.84 -13.83 8.69
C ALA A 64 29.29 -13.39 8.51
N GLN A 65 30.25 -14.31 8.73
CA GLN A 65 31.56 -14.14 8.10
C GLN A 65 31.38 -14.42 6.61
N GLY A 66 31.47 -13.38 5.77
CA GLY A 66 31.41 -13.39 4.30
C GLY A 66 30.98 -14.72 3.68
N GLY A 67 29.67 -14.95 3.57
CA GLY A 67 29.11 -16.26 3.24
C GLY A 67 27.59 -16.24 3.09
N TYR A 68 27.01 -17.42 2.95
CA TYR A 68 25.56 -17.62 2.87
C TYR A 68 25.01 -18.05 4.24
N THR A 69 23.99 -17.35 4.74
CA THR A 69 23.24 -17.75 5.94
C THR A 69 21.87 -18.26 5.51
N VAL A 70 21.48 -19.46 5.97
CA VAL A 70 20.20 -20.09 5.64
C VAL A 70 19.36 -20.24 6.91
N ILE A 71 18.13 -19.74 6.89
CA ILE A 71 17.25 -19.71 8.07
C ILE A 71 15.91 -20.38 7.75
N PRO A 72 15.74 -21.70 7.91
CA PRO A 72 14.44 -22.32 7.66
C PRO A 72 13.43 -21.90 8.74
N LEU A 73 12.27 -21.38 8.31
CA LEU A 73 11.20 -20.93 9.18
C LEU A 73 9.88 -21.64 8.82
N PRO A 74 9.15 -22.18 9.82
CA PRO A 74 7.78 -22.60 9.58
C PRO A 74 6.91 -21.37 9.27
N ALA A 75 5.94 -21.53 8.37
CA ALA A 75 5.01 -20.46 8.00
C ALA A 75 3.57 -20.95 8.15
N PHE A 76 2.78 -20.23 8.94
CA PHE A 76 1.35 -20.47 9.09
C PHE A 76 0.61 -19.16 9.24
N SER A 77 -0.61 -19.10 8.75
CA SER A 77 -1.47 -17.93 8.86
C SER A 77 -2.93 -18.36 8.84
N TYR A 78 -3.82 -17.53 9.36
CA TYR A 78 -5.25 -17.73 9.27
C TYR A 78 -5.95 -16.39 9.04
N ALA A 79 -6.81 -16.35 8.02
CA ALA A 79 -7.71 -15.24 7.79
C ALA A 79 -9.13 -15.77 7.56
N ARG A 80 -10.15 -15.06 8.07
CA ARG A 80 -11.56 -15.47 7.96
C ARG A 80 -11.95 -15.81 6.51
N ASN A 81 -11.56 -14.97 5.56
CA ASN A 81 -11.96 -15.09 4.16
C ASN A 81 -11.08 -16.05 3.34
N GLU A 82 -9.86 -16.33 3.82
CA GLU A 82 -8.86 -17.14 3.10
C GLU A 82 -8.70 -18.54 3.69
N SER A 83 -9.19 -18.76 4.91
CA SER A 83 -8.89 -19.93 5.74
C SER A 83 -7.41 -19.98 6.19
N TYR A 84 -6.95 -21.16 6.57
CA TYR A 84 -5.58 -21.36 7.04
C TYR A 84 -4.60 -21.52 5.87
N TRP A 85 -3.38 -21.11 6.11
CA TRP A 85 -2.20 -21.34 5.29
C TRP A 85 -1.17 -22.09 6.13
N ILE A 86 -0.46 -23.03 5.53
CA ILE A 86 0.61 -23.79 6.20
C ILE A 86 1.75 -24.11 5.24
N GLY A 87 2.99 -24.02 5.70
CA GLY A 87 4.16 -24.37 4.91
C GLY A 87 5.45 -23.86 5.53
N GLY A 88 6.35 -23.33 4.70
CA GLY A 88 7.66 -22.87 5.12
C GLY A 88 8.26 -21.79 4.23
N LEU A 89 9.16 -21.02 4.82
CA LEU A 89 9.96 -19.97 4.19
C LEU A 89 11.43 -20.25 4.52
N VAL A 90 12.32 -20.14 3.53
CA VAL A 90 13.75 -20.36 3.73
C VAL A 90 14.53 -19.15 3.22
N PRO A 91 14.70 -18.08 4.01
CA PRO A 91 15.57 -16.97 3.64
C PRO A 91 17.03 -17.40 3.59
N ILE A 92 17.68 -17.04 2.48
CA ILE A 92 19.10 -17.23 2.22
C ILE A 92 19.68 -15.82 2.08
N LEU A 93 20.48 -15.42 3.07
CA LEU A 93 21.13 -14.12 3.13
C LEU A 93 22.55 -14.26 2.60
N ARG A 94 22.94 -13.36 1.70
CA ARG A 94 24.32 -13.23 1.22
C ARG A 94 24.91 -11.96 1.77
N SER A 95 26.02 -12.10 2.50
CA SER A 95 26.75 -10.96 3.05
C SER A 95 28.03 -10.69 2.28
N SER A 96 28.38 -9.40 2.18
CA SER A 96 29.62 -8.93 1.58
C SER A 96 30.84 -9.25 2.45
N SER A 97 32.04 -8.97 1.93
CA SER A 97 33.29 -9.03 2.72
C SER A 97 33.33 -8.04 3.89
N LYS A 98 32.43 -7.04 3.89
CA LYS A 98 32.20 -6.07 4.98
C LYS A 98 31.08 -6.47 5.95
N GLU A 99 30.60 -7.71 5.89
CA GLU A 99 29.52 -8.25 6.74
C GLU A 99 28.14 -7.57 6.57
N GLU A 100 27.96 -6.80 5.50
CA GLU A 100 26.66 -6.20 5.13
C GLU A 100 25.85 -7.14 4.24
N VAL A 101 24.54 -7.22 4.47
CA VAL A 101 23.63 -8.04 3.66
C VAL A 101 23.41 -7.38 2.30
N GLU A 102 23.88 -8.03 1.23
CA GLU A 102 23.72 -7.53 -0.15
C GLU A 102 22.48 -8.12 -0.82
N ASP A 103 22.17 -9.39 -0.57
CA ASP A 103 21.07 -10.07 -1.23
C ASP A 103 20.34 -10.99 -0.26
N ILE A 104 19.02 -11.00 -0.33
CA ILE A 104 18.15 -11.94 0.36
C ILE A 104 17.35 -12.68 -0.69
N PHE A 105 17.51 -14.00 -0.74
CA PHE A 105 16.70 -14.89 -1.56
C PHE A 105 15.88 -15.78 -0.65
N ALA A 106 14.56 -15.62 -0.63
CA ALA A 106 13.67 -16.31 0.30
C ALA A 106 12.58 -17.06 -0.46
N PRO A 107 12.87 -18.29 -0.94
CA PRO A 107 11.86 -19.21 -1.43
C PRO A 107 10.88 -19.57 -0.31
N GLN A 108 9.63 -19.70 -0.69
CA GLN A 108 8.52 -20.02 0.19
C GLN A 108 7.59 -21.01 -0.49
N TYR A 109 7.02 -21.90 0.31
CA TYR A 109 5.96 -22.80 -0.08
C TYR A 109 4.83 -22.74 0.95
N LEU A 110 3.59 -22.64 0.48
CA LEU A 110 2.40 -22.64 1.32
C LEU A 110 1.29 -23.46 0.67
N HIS A 111 0.52 -24.15 1.49
CA HIS A 111 -0.71 -24.85 1.12
C HIS A 111 -1.93 -24.10 1.67
N ASN A 112 -2.98 -24.00 0.86
CA ASN A 112 -4.30 -23.50 1.25
C ASN A 112 -5.40 -24.33 0.58
N ARG A 113 -6.46 -24.65 1.33
CA ARG A 113 -7.54 -25.53 0.85
C ARG A 113 -8.30 -25.01 -0.38
N PHE A 114 -8.33 -23.70 -0.61
CA PHE A 114 -9.11 -23.07 -1.68
C PHE A 114 -8.29 -22.77 -2.93
N VAL A 115 -7.00 -22.46 -2.75
CA VAL A 115 -6.11 -22.08 -3.87
C VAL A 115 -5.04 -23.13 -4.18
N GLY A 116 -4.90 -24.14 -3.32
CA GLY A 116 -3.97 -25.25 -3.47
C GLY A 116 -2.57 -24.89 -3.02
N GLU A 117 -1.59 -25.41 -3.76
CA GLU A 117 -0.18 -25.17 -3.51
C GLU A 117 0.27 -23.84 -4.08
N THR A 118 0.99 -23.06 -3.28
CA THR A 118 1.56 -21.77 -3.65
C THR A 118 3.07 -21.79 -3.45
N PHE A 119 3.80 -21.46 -4.50
CA PHE A 119 5.25 -21.26 -4.45
C PHE A 119 5.56 -19.78 -4.65
N THR A 120 6.36 -19.20 -3.76
CA THR A 120 6.77 -17.79 -3.84
C THR A 120 8.28 -17.69 -3.80
N LEU A 121 8.84 -16.91 -4.72
CA LEU A 121 10.22 -16.47 -4.71
C LEU A 121 10.26 -15.00 -4.33
N ASN A 122 10.90 -14.69 -3.20
CA ASN A 122 11.14 -13.32 -2.77
C ASN A 122 12.63 -13.03 -2.92
N TYR A 123 12.95 -11.94 -3.61
CA TYR A 123 14.32 -11.48 -3.80
C TYR A 123 14.42 -10.00 -3.43
N TYR A 124 15.40 -9.67 -2.60
CA TYR A 124 15.74 -8.31 -2.20
C TYR A 124 17.23 -8.11 -2.43
N GLY A 125 17.60 -7.07 -3.16
CA GLY A 125 18.99 -6.75 -3.47
C GLY A 125 19.33 -5.32 -3.05
N TYR A 126 20.44 -5.17 -2.35
CA TYR A 126 21.00 -3.93 -1.84
C TYR A 126 22.40 -3.77 -2.43
N ARG A 127 22.47 -3.27 -3.68
CA ARG A 127 23.75 -3.16 -4.40
C ARG A 127 24.65 -2.05 -3.85
N SER A 128 24.04 -1.06 -3.21
CA SER A 128 24.69 0.03 -2.51
C SER A 128 23.71 0.64 -1.50
N GLU A 129 24.16 1.57 -0.66
CA GLU A 129 23.29 2.31 0.26
C GLU A 129 22.15 3.06 -0.46
N THR A 130 22.32 3.36 -1.74
CA THR A 130 21.36 4.12 -2.53
C THR A 130 20.52 3.30 -3.50
N ILE A 131 20.97 2.09 -3.86
CA ILE A 131 20.35 1.26 -4.90
C ILE A 131 19.71 0.01 -4.30
N GLN A 132 18.40 -0.13 -4.52
CA GLN A 132 17.59 -1.23 -4.01
C GLN A 132 16.76 -1.87 -5.12
N TYR A 133 16.69 -3.20 -5.09
CA TYR A 133 15.88 -4.03 -5.96
C TYR A 133 14.97 -4.92 -5.12
N ARG A 134 13.74 -5.11 -5.56
CA ARG A 134 12.82 -6.12 -5.02
C ARG A 134 12.15 -6.85 -6.17
N ALA A 135 12.16 -8.17 -6.13
CA ALA A 135 11.43 -9.01 -7.05
C ALA A 135 10.68 -10.09 -6.27
N ILE A 136 9.36 -10.14 -6.44
CA ILE A 136 8.52 -11.16 -5.83
C ILE A 136 7.75 -11.85 -6.95
N ALA A 137 7.81 -13.18 -6.99
CA ALA A 137 7.04 -13.99 -7.92
C ALA A 137 6.36 -15.11 -7.14
N SER A 138 5.03 -15.06 -7.07
CA SER A 138 4.18 -16.04 -6.41
C SER A 138 3.23 -16.65 -7.42
N TYR A 139 3.14 -17.97 -7.39
CA TYR A 139 2.24 -18.74 -8.23
C TYR A 139 1.52 -19.77 -7.37
N SER A 140 0.20 -19.72 -7.40
CA SER A 140 -0.65 -20.76 -6.82
C SER A 140 -1.27 -21.64 -7.88
N THR A 141 -1.59 -22.87 -7.49
CA THR A 141 -2.25 -23.87 -8.34
C THR A 141 -3.56 -23.33 -8.91
N ILE A 142 -4.32 -22.58 -8.10
CA ILE A 142 -5.62 -22.03 -8.48
C ILE A 142 -5.60 -20.52 -8.32
N VAL A 143 -5.68 -19.82 -9.47
CA VAL A 143 -5.95 -18.38 -9.62
C VAL A 143 -4.92 -17.41 -9.02
N GLU A 144 -4.56 -17.56 -7.74
CA GLU A 144 -3.67 -16.67 -6.98
C GLU A 144 -2.31 -16.55 -7.65
N ARG A 145 -1.91 -15.32 -7.94
CA ARG A 145 -0.64 -15.00 -8.57
C ARG A 145 -0.20 -13.63 -8.12
N ASN A 146 1.08 -13.42 -7.90
CA ASN A 146 1.64 -12.12 -7.60
C ASN A 146 3.00 -11.96 -8.26
N PHE A 147 3.17 -10.92 -9.06
CA PHE A 147 4.45 -10.53 -9.63
C PHE A 147 4.70 -9.09 -9.24
N GLU A 148 5.80 -8.86 -8.55
CA GLU A 148 6.22 -7.53 -8.14
C GLU A 148 7.66 -7.32 -8.54
N LEU A 149 7.94 -6.17 -9.14
CA LEU A 149 9.28 -5.69 -9.43
C LEU A 149 9.37 -4.24 -8.95
N ALA A 150 10.35 -3.95 -8.10
CA ALA A 150 10.64 -2.61 -7.66
C ALA A 150 12.13 -2.30 -7.79
N TYR A 151 12.42 -1.06 -8.17
CA TYR A 151 13.74 -0.49 -8.28
C TYR A 151 13.72 0.90 -7.65
N LYS A 152 14.76 1.22 -6.89
CA LYS A 152 14.96 2.54 -6.32
C LYS A 152 16.44 2.89 -6.32
N ASP A 153 16.76 4.09 -6.78
CA ASP A 153 18.09 4.66 -6.77
C ASP A 153 18.03 6.12 -6.32
N THR A 154 18.64 6.42 -5.18
CA THR A 154 18.77 7.78 -4.64
C THR A 154 20.15 8.40 -4.87
N GLY A 155 21.07 7.67 -5.52
CA GLY A 155 22.47 8.07 -5.76
C GLY A 155 22.71 8.61 -7.16
N VAL A 156 21.68 8.63 -8.02
CA VAL A 156 21.76 9.08 -9.41
C VAL A 156 22.33 10.50 -9.50
N GLY A 157 23.36 10.67 -10.35
CA GLY A 157 24.03 11.96 -10.53
C GLY A 157 24.70 12.49 -9.26
N GLY A 158 25.32 11.60 -8.47
CA GLY A 158 25.99 11.97 -7.21
C GLY A 158 25.02 12.33 -6.09
N GLY A 159 23.82 11.73 -6.10
CA GLY A 159 22.77 12.00 -5.12
C GLY A 159 21.96 13.27 -5.41
N ARG A 160 22.06 13.85 -6.61
CA ARG A 160 21.21 14.99 -7.01
C ARG A 160 19.81 14.55 -7.41
N TYR A 161 19.67 13.33 -7.94
CA TYR A 161 18.41 12.81 -8.48
C TYR A 161 17.95 11.57 -7.73
N ILE A 162 16.64 11.37 -7.70
CA ILE A 162 15.98 10.18 -7.16
C ILE A 162 15.19 9.54 -8.30
N LEU A 163 15.41 8.25 -8.54
CA LEU A 163 14.64 7.45 -9.48
C LEU A 163 14.03 6.26 -8.76
N ALA A 164 12.77 5.98 -9.01
CA ALA A 164 12.14 4.76 -8.54
C ALA A 164 11.09 4.26 -9.54
N GLY A 165 10.98 2.95 -9.66
CA GLY A 165 9.99 2.28 -10.48
C GLY A 165 9.44 1.07 -9.74
N GLU A 166 8.14 0.86 -9.79
CA GLU A 166 7.47 -0.28 -9.20
C GLU A 166 6.37 -0.76 -10.13
N GLY A 167 6.40 -2.05 -10.46
CA GLY A 167 5.37 -2.75 -11.21
C GLY A 167 4.84 -3.89 -10.36
N THR A 168 3.53 -3.95 -10.19
CA THR A 168 2.85 -5.05 -9.50
C THR A 168 1.75 -5.57 -10.40
N TRP A 169 1.67 -6.89 -10.52
CA TRP A 169 0.53 -7.58 -11.11
C TRP A 169 0.11 -8.68 -10.17
N PHE A 170 -1.16 -8.74 -9.81
CA PHE A 170 -1.65 -9.82 -8.98
C PHE A 170 -3.05 -10.26 -9.37
N LYS A 171 -3.38 -11.49 -8.96
CA LYS A 171 -4.73 -12.04 -8.93
C LYS A 171 -4.98 -12.52 -7.51
N ASN A 172 -6.03 -12.01 -6.88
CA ASN A 172 -6.50 -12.39 -5.56
C ASN A 172 -7.90 -13.03 -5.67
N GLY A 173 -8.02 -14.33 -5.42
CA GLY A 173 -9.26 -15.11 -5.44
C GLY A 173 -10.09 -15.03 -4.15
N PHE A 174 -9.57 -14.37 -3.11
CA PHE A 174 -10.23 -14.20 -1.81
C PHE A 174 -10.92 -12.85 -1.63
N ALA A 175 -10.98 -12.03 -2.68
CA ALA A 175 -11.68 -10.76 -2.63
C ALA A 175 -13.18 -10.96 -2.33
N ARG A 176 -13.73 -10.06 -1.50
CA ARG A 176 -15.13 -10.05 -1.06
C ARG A 176 -15.76 -8.70 -1.28
N PHE A 177 -17.03 -8.73 -1.66
CA PHE A 177 -17.84 -7.54 -1.79
C PHE A 177 -19.21 -7.83 -1.17
N PHE A 178 -19.65 -6.94 -0.30
CA PHE A 178 -20.90 -7.08 0.43
C PHE A 178 -21.99 -6.18 -0.16
N GLY A 179 -21.61 -5.04 -0.76
CA GLY A 179 -22.52 -3.95 -1.13
C GLY A 179 -21.89 -2.59 -0.88
N ILE A 180 -22.64 -1.53 -1.17
CA ILE A 180 -22.21 -0.14 -0.97
C ILE A 180 -22.95 0.44 0.24
N GLY A 181 -22.20 1.05 1.16
CA GLY A 181 -22.75 1.75 2.32
C GLY A 181 -22.80 0.88 3.59
N ASN A 182 -22.96 1.56 4.73
CA ASN A 182 -22.76 0.98 6.06
C ASN A 182 -23.91 0.06 6.52
N GLN A 183 -25.04 0.03 5.81
CA GLN A 183 -26.20 -0.81 6.14
C GLN A 183 -26.20 -2.16 5.42
N THR A 184 -25.11 -2.47 4.72
CA THR A 184 -24.98 -3.71 3.96
C THR A 184 -24.86 -4.91 4.90
N PRO A 185 -25.75 -5.91 4.82
CA PRO A 185 -25.70 -7.04 5.73
C PRO A 185 -24.64 -8.07 5.28
N GLU A 186 -24.06 -8.81 6.24
CA GLU A 186 -23.00 -9.80 5.99
C GLU A 186 -23.43 -10.91 5.03
N GLN A 187 -24.71 -11.30 5.07
CA GLN A 187 -25.32 -12.26 4.13
C GLN A 187 -25.25 -11.87 2.66
N ASN A 188 -24.92 -10.62 2.33
CA ASN A 188 -24.68 -10.19 0.95
C ASN A 188 -23.23 -10.42 0.48
N GLU A 189 -22.44 -11.19 1.23
CA GLU A 189 -21.08 -11.57 0.84
C GLU A 189 -21.07 -12.24 -0.54
N THR A 190 -20.25 -11.68 -1.43
CA THR A 190 -19.99 -12.25 -2.75
C THR A 190 -18.53 -12.61 -2.93
N ASN A 191 -18.29 -13.57 -3.80
CA ASN A 191 -16.97 -14.04 -4.19
C ASN A 191 -16.62 -13.58 -5.61
N TYR A 192 -15.38 -13.15 -5.79
CA TYR A 192 -14.80 -12.81 -7.08
C TYR A 192 -13.28 -12.85 -7.03
N THR A 193 -12.65 -12.92 -8.20
CA THR A 193 -11.20 -12.80 -8.30
C THR A 193 -10.83 -11.38 -8.70
N LEU A 194 -10.10 -10.68 -7.84
CA LEU A 194 -9.56 -9.35 -8.13
C LEU A 194 -8.25 -9.50 -8.89
N ARG A 195 -8.18 -8.98 -10.11
CA ARG A 195 -6.94 -8.87 -10.86
C ARG A 195 -6.53 -7.40 -10.95
N SER A 196 -5.30 -7.08 -10.58
CA SER A 196 -4.81 -5.71 -10.70
C SER A 196 -3.41 -5.65 -11.29
N THR A 197 -3.22 -4.69 -12.19
CA THR A 197 -1.92 -4.22 -12.64
C THR A 197 -1.70 -2.83 -12.08
N ARG A 198 -0.59 -2.59 -11.40
CA ARG A 198 -0.18 -1.28 -10.90
C ARG A 198 1.22 -0.97 -11.41
N VAL A 199 1.40 0.23 -11.91
CA VAL A 199 2.70 0.78 -12.26
C VAL A 199 2.85 2.12 -11.55
N LYS A 200 4.00 2.33 -10.92
CA LYS A 200 4.36 3.57 -10.25
C LYS A 200 5.77 3.94 -10.68
N VAL A 201 5.93 5.14 -11.22
CA VAL A 201 7.22 5.69 -11.63
C VAL A 201 7.41 7.00 -10.92
N SER A 202 8.56 7.17 -10.29
CA SER A 202 8.91 8.37 -9.55
C SER A 202 10.26 8.91 -10.00
N GLY A 203 10.31 10.22 -10.24
CA GLY A 203 11.52 10.97 -10.54
C GLY A 203 11.59 12.18 -9.63
N GLY A 204 12.77 12.49 -9.10
CA GLY A 204 12.93 13.59 -8.15
C GLY A 204 14.30 14.23 -8.18
N ILE A 205 14.37 15.40 -7.55
CA ILE A 205 15.58 16.20 -7.38
C ILE A 205 15.78 16.54 -5.91
N ASN A 206 17.02 16.48 -5.44
CA ASN A 206 17.42 17.03 -4.15
C ASN A 206 17.82 18.50 -4.36
N LEU A 207 17.11 19.41 -3.69
CA LEU A 207 17.32 20.85 -3.75
C LEU A 207 18.34 21.34 -2.70
N GLY A 208 18.72 20.47 -1.77
CA GLY A 208 19.68 20.69 -0.70
C GLY A 208 19.79 19.42 0.16
N GLU A 209 20.37 19.53 1.36
CA GLU A 209 20.60 18.38 2.25
C GLU A 209 19.31 17.80 2.87
N SER A 210 18.27 18.63 3.01
CA SER A 210 17.03 18.26 3.70
C SER A 210 15.78 18.33 2.81
N THR A 211 15.90 18.77 1.57
CA THR A 211 14.73 19.06 0.73
C THR A 211 14.83 18.34 -0.60
N SER A 212 13.80 17.56 -0.89
CA SER A 212 13.63 16.85 -2.15
C SER A 212 12.29 17.19 -2.76
N VAL A 213 12.22 17.22 -4.08
CA VAL A 213 10.97 17.27 -4.82
C VAL A 213 10.84 16.00 -5.61
N LEU A 214 9.76 15.26 -5.38
CA LEU A 214 9.45 14.02 -6.08
C LEU A 214 8.19 14.22 -6.92
N PHE A 215 8.25 13.75 -8.14
CA PHE A 215 7.14 13.61 -9.06
C PHE A 215 6.85 12.13 -9.23
N THR A 216 5.60 11.73 -9.02
CA THR A 216 5.19 10.32 -9.13
C THR A 216 3.99 10.20 -10.03
N GLU A 217 4.13 9.38 -11.06
CA GLU A 217 3.04 8.91 -11.88
C GLU A 217 2.62 7.52 -11.43
N ARG A 218 1.30 7.31 -11.29
CA ARG A 218 0.72 6.00 -10.98
C ARG A 218 -0.35 5.66 -12.00
N TYR A 219 -0.27 4.44 -12.50
CA TYR A 219 -1.27 3.76 -13.30
C TYR A 219 -1.79 2.55 -12.53
N THR A 220 -3.10 2.31 -12.58
CA THR A 220 -3.73 1.13 -11.99
C THR A 220 -4.85 0.65 -12.91
N ASP A 221 -4.78 -0.61 -13.34
CA ASP A 221 -5.86 -1.35 -14.02
C ASP A 221 -6.39 -2.39 -13.04
N VAL A 222 -7.69 -2.41 -12.83
CA VAL A 222 -8.37 -3.37 -11.96
C VAL A 222 -9.42 -4.09 -12.78
N ARG A 223 -9.50 -5.41 -12.67
CA ARG A 223 -10.50 -6.24 -13.32
C ARG A 223 -11.04 -7.28 -12.35
N VAL A 224 -12.28 -7.69 -12.58
CA VAL A 224 -12.94 -8.73 -11.79
C VAL A 224 -13.16 -9.96 -12.66
N ASP A 225 -12.52 -11.04 -12.27
CA ASP A 225 -12.69 -12.37 -12.86
C ASP A 225 -13.61 -13.23 -11.94
N ARG A 226 -13.97 -14.43 -12.41
CA ARG A 226 -14.77 -15.39 -11.63
C ARG A 226 -14.04 -15.79 -10.33
N GLY A 227 -14.75 -15.81 -9.22
CA GLY A 227 -14.21 -16.20 -7.92
C GLY A 227 -14.02 -17.70 -7.77
N VAL A 228 -13.21 -18.11 -6.78
CA VAL A 228 -12.80 -19.51 -6.56
C VAL A 228 -13.58 -20.24 -5.47
N ILE A 229 -14.21 -19.50 -4.56
CA ILE A 229 -15.04 -20.08 -3.49
C ILE A 229 -16.40 -20.56 -4.02
N PRO A 230 -16.70 -21.86 -3.96
CA PRO A 230 -17.91 -22.43 -4.56
C PRO A 230 -19.18 -22.16 -3.74
N THR A 231 -19.05 -21.95 -2.43
CA THR A 231 -20.19 -21.78 -1.50
C THR A 231 -20.79 -20.39 -1.51
N LEU A 232 -20.13 -19.42 -2.15
CA LEU A 232 -20.54 -18.01 -2.16
C LEU A 232 -21.06 -17.59 -3.54
N PRO A 233 -22.10 -16.74 -3.60
CA PRO A 233 -22.60 -16.19 -4.86
C PRO A 233 -21.51 -15.34 -5.55
N GLN A 234 -21.53 -15.31 -6.87
CA GLN A 234 -20.61 -14.46 -7.63
C GLN A 234 -21.03 -13.00 -7.55
N ILE A 235 -20.08 -12.07 -7.53
CA ILE A 235 -20.40 -10.63 -7.48
C ILE A 235 -21.34 -10.21 -8.63
N ARG A 236 -21.13 -10.77 -9.83
CA ARG A 236 -21.93 -10.46 -11.02
C ARG A 236 -23.36 -10.98 -10.96
N SER A 237 -23.66 -11.98 -10.12
CA SER A 237 -25.03 -12.49 -9.96
C SER A 237 -25.83 -11.67 -8.95
N LEU A 238 -25.21 -11.19 -7.87
CA LEU A 238 -25.91 -10.44 -6.83
C LEU A 238 -25.92 -8.92 -7.10
N PHE A 239 -24.89 -8.41 -7.77
CA PHE A 239 -24.71 -6.97 -8.05
C PHE A 239 -24.43 -6.70 -9.53
N PRO A 240 -25.34 -7.05 -10.46
CA PRO A 240 -25.09 -6.92 -11.90
C PRO A 240 -24.98 -5.47 -12.39
N SER A 241 -25.60 -4.52 -11.69
CA SER A 241 -25.75 -3.12 -12.13
C SER A 241 -24.72 -2.15 -11.54
N ILE A 242 -23.79 -2.63 -10.71
CA ILE A 242 -22.78 -1.74 -10.11
C ILE A 242 -21.72 -1.37 -11.15
N LEU A 243 -21.53 -0.06 -11.33
CA LEU A 243 -20.52 0.49 -12.21
C LEU A 243 -19.11 0.09 -11.75
N GLY A 244 -18.26 -0.26 -12.72
CA GLY A 244 -16.84 -0.55 -12.46
C GLY A 244 -16.53 -1.98 -12.01
N ILE A 245 -17.53 -2.86 -11.93
CA ILE A 245 -17.30 -4.28 -11.64
C ILE A 245 -16.45 -4.94 -12.72
N GLU A 246 -16.60 -4.59 -13.99
CA GLU A 246 -15.83 -5.29 -15.04
C GLU A 246 -14.37 -4.85 -15.07
N ARG A 247 -14.16 -3.54 -15.11
CA ARG A 247 -12.85 -2.91 -15.23
C ARG A 247 -12.86 -1.48 -14.71
N ALA A 248 -11.80 -1.11 -14.01
CA ALA A 248 -11.52 0.25 -13.61
C ALA A 248 -10.08 0.60 -13.95
N VAL A 249 -9.87 1.76 -14.58
CA VAL A 249 -8.53 2.27 -14.84
C VAL A 249 -8.38 3.62 -14.16
N CYS A 250 -7.40 3.75 -13.28
CA CYS A 250 -7.08 5.01 -12.61
C CYS A 250 -5.66 5.44 -12.93
N ARG A 251 -5.52 6.71 -13.31
CA ARG A 251 -4.24 7.39 -13.47
C ARG A 251 -4.20 8.56 -12.51
N SER A 252 -3.09 8.71 -11.79
CA SER A 252 -2.91 9.83 -10.87
C SER A 252 -1.48 10.32 -10.90
N LEU A 253 -1.32 11.63 -10.83
CA LEU A 253 -0.04 12.31 -10.79
C LEU A 253 0.09 13.06 -9.47
N HIS A 254 1.17 12.85 -8.75
CA HIS A 254 1.43 13.53 -7.48
C HIS A 254 2.78 14.26 -7.55
N GLY A 255 2.81 15.51 -7.08
CA GLY A 255 4.02 16.33 -7.00
C GLY A 255 4.20 16.91 -5.61
N ALA A 256 5.48 16.95 -5.18
CA ALA A 256 6.03 17.52 -3.95
C ALA A 256 5.78 16.73 -2.65
N GLN A 257 6.88 16.23 -2.07
CA GLN A 257 6.94 15.65 -0.72
C GLN A 257 8.18 16.24 -0.03
N SER A 258 8.00 17.14 0.93
CA SER A 258 9.10 17.71 1.73
C SER A 258 9.43 16.75 2.88
N LYS A 259 10.69 16.35 3.01
CA LYS A 259 11.16 15.50 4.11
C LYS A 259 11.84 16.37 5.16
N SER A 260 11.08 17.00 6.07
CA SER A 260 11.70 17.59 7.26
C SER A 260 12.20 16.47 8.17
N ARG A 261 13.51 16.45 8.47
CA ARG A 261 14.00 15.69 9.63
C ARG A 261 13.28 16.23 10.89
N PRO A 262 12.85 15.38 11.84
CA PRO A 262 12.33 15.90 13.10
C PRO A 262 13.47 16.60 13.82
N SER A 263 13.48 17.93 13.77
CA SER A 263 14.25 18.76 14.70
C SER A 263 13.35 18.96 15.91
N CYS A 264 13.80 18.49 17.08
CA CYS A 264 13.18 18.81 18.36
C CYS A 264 13.32 20.33 18.60
N SER A 265 12.35 21.10 18.12
CA SER A 265 12.05 22.45 18.59
C SER A 265 10.69 22.83 18.02
N GLY A 266 9.74 23.11 18.91
CA GLY A 266 8.36 23.40 18.54
C GLY A 266 8.25 24.68 17.73
N GLN A 267 7.60 24.61 16.57
CA GLN A 267 6.75 25.69 16.07
C GLN A 267 5.84 25.19 14.94
N VAL A 268 4.59 25.62 15.06
CA VAL A 268 3.45 25.37 14.19
C VAL A 268 3.74 25.84 12.76
N GLY A 269 3.51 24.97 11.77
CA GLY A 269 3.68 25.30 10.36
C GLY A 269 2.78 24.44 9.48
N THR A 270 1.55 24.93 9.28
CA THR A 270 0.55 24.37 8.36
C THR A 270 1.02 24.54 6.91
N LEU A 271 1.18 23.45 6.15
CA LEU A 271 1.30 23.52 4.69
C LEU A 271 0.19 22.69 4.04
N PHE A 272 -0.81 23.40 3.51
CA PHE A 272 -1.86 22.87 2.66
C PHE A 272 -1.26 22.43 1.31
N ALA A 273 -1.20 21.12 1.06
CA ALA A 273 -1.08 20.60 -0.29
C ALA A 273 -2.49 20.38 -0.87
N ARG A 274 -2.83 21.14 -1.92
CA ARG A 274 -4.02 20.85 -2.74
C ARG A 274 -3.89 19.46 -3.34
N ARG A 275 -4.92 18.62 -3.21
CA ARG A 275 -4.97 17.30 -3.87
C ARG A 275 -4.88 17.49 -5.39
N PRO A 276 -3.95 16.83 -6.08
CA PRO A 276 -3.93 16.82 -7.54
C PRO A 276 -5.11 16.01 -8.10
N PRO A 277 -5.52 16.25 -9.35
CA PRO A 277 -6.65 15.54 -9.95
C PRO A 277 -6.34 14.05 -10.12
N ILE A 278 -7.26 13.21 -9.63
CA ILE A 278 -7.27 11.77 -9.91
C ILE A 278 -8.20 11.56 -11.10
N HIS A 279 -7.68 11.09 -12.23
CA HIS A 279 -8.50 10.71 -13.38
C HIS A 279 -8.73 9.20 -13.34
N CYS A 280 -9.91 8.80 -12.87
CA CYS A 280 -10.40 7.42 -13.01
C CYS A 280 -11.37 7.37 -14.19
N ALA A 281 -11.11 6.46 -15.13
CA ALA A 281 -11.98 6.17 -16.26
C ALA A 281 -12.58 4.78 -16.09
N TRP A 282 -13.89 4.70 -16.26
CA TRP A 282 -14.64 3.45 -16.32
C TRP A 282 -14.74 3.00 -17.77
N LEU A 283 -14.33 1.77 -18.07
CA LEU A 283 -14.50 1.18 -19.39
C LEU A 283 -15.58 0.12 -19.26
N GLY A 284 -16.74 0.38 -19.84
CA GLY A 284 -17.78 -0.63 -20.05
C GLY A 284 -17.35 -1.67 -21.10
N PRO A 285 -18.16 -2.72 -21.30
CA PRO A 285 -17.82 -3.86 -22.15
C PRO A 285 -17.55 -3.47 -23.61
N ASP A 286 -18.05 -2.32 -24.07
CA ASP A 286 -17.95 -1.85 -25.47
C ASP A 286 -16.80 -0.85 -25.73
N GLY A 287 -15.93 -0.58 -24.75
CA GLY A 287 -14.73 0.26 -24.97
C GLY A 287 -14.99 1.75 -25.24
N VAL A 288 -16.23 2.23 -25.10
CA VAL A 288 -16.58 3.64 -25.32
C VAL A 288 -16.27 4.47 -24.07
N ARG A 289 -15.43 5.50 -24.25
CA ARG A 289 -15.18 6.55 -23.24
C ARG A 289 -16.36 7.52 -23.23
N GLY A 290 -17.18 7.50 -22.18
CA GLY A 290 -18.10 8.60 -21.91
C GLY A 290 -17.37 9.71 -21.15
N PRO A 291 -17.38 10.99 -21.59
CA PRO A 291 -16.95 12.09 -20.76
C PRO A 291 -18.04 12.39 -19.73
N VAL A 292 -17.65 12.70 -18.49
CA VAL A 292 -18.55 13.33 -17.52
C VAL A 292 -17.87 14.60 -17.03
N SER A 293 -18.44 15.73 -17.45
CA SER A 293 -18.24 17.06 -16.89
C SER A 293 -18.79 17.12 -15.46
N HIS A 294 -18.05 17.82 -14.59
CA HIS A 294 -18.37 18.06 -13.17
C HIS A 294 -19.75 18.67 -12.94
#